data_AF-A0A8H3E1B2-F1
#
_entry.id   AF-A0A8H3E1B2-F1
#
_cell.length_a   1.000
_cell.length_b   1.000
_cell.length_c   1.000
_cell.angle_alpha   90.00
_cell.angle_beta   90.00
_cell.angle_gamma   90.00
#
_symmetry.space_group_name_H-M   'P 1'
#
loop_
_entity.id
_entity.type
_entity.pdbx_description
1 polymer ?
#
loop_
_entity_poly.entity_id
_entity_poly.type
_entity_poly.pdbx_seq_one_letter_code
_entity_poly.pdbx_strand_id
1 'polypeptide(L)'
;MQHELDKVDKEVQAVTQVLSRTPNNDPNMRLLLVCLARAHSKRFQLRQEPDDIHKEIEYRSTVLTLTPDDHPLLPFTLSELGRAHSTRFHFLHNMDDNEKAIEYASIALEFIPEGDPDLPRQLVNLAVFYKYRFERLGELTDIGKAIEYELRAVAMTPKDDPDVAEWLANLGISHGYRFRRLGEPSDLEQAIEYQSRALALTPDDHSGLSSRLDNLGLSYKDRFQRLGELRDLEQAMEYQTRALALTPDGDPHLAQSLGNLGVSYSIRFERLARLDRGGDFVDVVAYNAEPDVACVLFDHWVVLVGVERMRVAYLGGELLEPPESSYPLRRE
;
A
#
# COMPACT_ATOMS: atom_id res chain seq x y z
N MET A 1 -4.99 -21.69 -9.29
CA MET A 1 -4.13 -20.78 -10.07
C MET A 1 -3.97 -21.26 -11.52
N GLN A 2 -3.39 -22.43 -11.80
CA GLN A 2 -3.20 -22.92 -13.18
C GLN A 2 -4.50 -23.04 -13.99
N HIS A 3 -5.58 -23.55 -13.38
CA HIS A 3 -6.87 -23.68 -14.05
C HIS A 3 -7.46 -22.33 -14.50
N GLU A 4 -7.31 -21.28 -13.67
CA GLU A 4 -7.76 -19.92 -14.01
C GLU A 4 -6.89 -19.31 -15.11
N LEU A 5 -5.58 -19.54 -15.06
CA LEU A 5 -4.67 -19.09 -16.11
C LEU A 5 -5.00 -19.75 -17.46
N ASP A 6 -5.25 -21.05 -17.49
CA ASP A 6 -5.65 -21.78 -18.70
C ASP A 6 -6.98 -21.24 -19.27
N LYS A 7 -7.90 -20.81 -18.40
CA LYS A 7 -9.17 -20.21 -18.81
C LYS A 7 -8.96 -18.84 -19.45
N VAL A 8 -8.13 -18.00 -18.83
CA VAL A 8 -7.78 -16.67 -19.37
C VAL A 8 -7.02 -16.80 -20.69
N ASP A 9 -6.08 -17.73 -20.81
CA ASP A 9 -5.34 -17.96 -22.05
C ASP A 9 -6.25 -18.41 -23.19
N LYS A 10 -7.24 -19.27 -22.91
CA LYS A 10 -8.27 -19.65 -23.88
C LYS A 10 -9.15 -18.47 -24.29
N GLU A 11 -9.52 -17.61 -23.35
CA GLU A 11 -10.29 -16.40 -23.62
C GLU A 11 -9.51 -15.44 -24.53
N VAL A 12 -8.26 -15.13 -24.19
CA VAL A 12 -7.37 -14.29 -25.02
C VAL A 12 -7.26 -14.87 -26.42
N GLN A 13 -7.04 -16.18 -26.56
CA GLN A 13 -6.94 -16.83 -27.86
C GLN A 13 -8.24 -16.73 -28.66
N ALA A 14 -9.39 -17.02 -28.04
CA ALA A 14 -10.69 -17.00 -28.71
C ALA A 14 -11.06 -15.59 -29.18
N VAL A 15 -10.93 -14.58 -28.31
CA VAL A 15 -11.26 -13.19 -28.65
C VAL A 15 -10.29 -12.64 -29.70
N THR A 16 -9.00 -12.99 -29.64
CA THR A 16 -8.01 -12.60 -30.67
C THR A 16 -8.35 -13.18 -32.04
N GLN A 17 -8.81 -14.43 -32.11
CA GLN A 17 -9.25 -15.04 -33.36
C GLN A 17 -10.46 -14.31 -33.94
N VAL A 18 -11.44 -13.95 -33.12
CA VAL A 18 -12.60 -13.16 -33.56
C VAL A 18 -12.17 -11.78 -34.03
N LEU A 19 -11.32 -11.09 -33.27
CA LEU A 19 -10.78 -9.78 -33.60
C LEU A 19 -10.09 -9.79 -34.97
N SER A 20 -9.27 -10.80 -35.27
CA SER A 20 -8.53 -10.91 -36.54
C SER A 20 -9.43 -11.00 -37.79
N ARG A 21 -10.69 -11.38 -37.61
CA ARG A 21 -11.70 -11.54 -38.68
C ARG A 21 -12.71 -10.40 -38.70
N THR A 22 -12.65 -9.50 -37.72
CA THR A 22 -13.59 -8.41 -37.53
C THR A 22 -13.09 -7.17 -38.26
N PRO A 23 -13.86 -6.58 -39.20
CA PRO A 23 -13.47 -5.34 -39.87
C PRO A 23 -13.29 -4.18 -38.88
N ASN A 24 -12.38 -3.25 -39.16
CA ASN A 24 -12.11 -2.10 -38.28
C ASN A 24 -13.33 -1.22 -37.97
N ASN A 25 -14.33 -1.21 -38.87
CA ASN A 25 -15.55 -0.42 -38.71
C ASN A 25 -16.71 -1.22 -38.08
N ASP A 26 -16.46 -2.44 -37.61
CA ASP A 26 -17.49 -3.28 -36.98
C ASP A 26 -17.94 -2.64 -35.65
N PRO A 27 -19.26 -2.55 -35.38
CA PRO A 27 -19.76 -1.99 -34.13
C PRO A 27 -19.28 -2.74 -32.88
N ASN A 28 -18.89 -4.02 -33.02
CA ASN A 28 -18.38 -4.84 -31.92
C ASN A 28 -16.88 -4.67 -31.67
N MET A 29 -16.15 -3.93 -32.51
CA MET A 29 -14.70 -3.74 -32.39
C MET A 29 -14.31 -3.26 -30.98
N ARG A 30 -15.00 -2.22 -30.47
CA ARG A 30 -14.78 -1.69 -29.11
C ARG A 30 -14.99 -2.75 -28.03
N LEU A 31 -16.05 -3.55 -28.15
CA LEU A 31 -16.36 -4.59 -27.17
C LEU A 31 -15.28 -5.68 -27.14
N LEU A 32 -14.82 -6.14 -28.31
CA LEU A 32 -13.74 -7.14 -28.40
C LEU A 32 -12.44 -6.63 -27.77
N LEU A 33 -12.08 -5.37 -28.02
CA LEU A 33 -10.90 -4.74 -27.43
C LEU A 33 -11.03 -4.59 -25.90
N VAL A 34 -12.20 -4.22 -25.39
CA VAL A 34 -12.47 -4.19 -23.94
C VAL A 34 -12.32 -5.59 -23.31
N CYS A 35 -12.82 -6.63 -23.97
CA CYS A 35 -12.65 -8.01 -23.51
C CYS A 35 -11.19 -8.42 -23.47
N LEU A 36 -10.41 -8.13 -24.52
CA LEU A 36 -8.97 -8.42 -24.54
C LEU A 36 -8.22 -7.64 -23.46
N ALA A 37 -8.51 -6.35 -23.28
CA ALA A 37 -7.90 -5.55 -22.23
C ALA A 37 -8.13 -6.16 -20.84
N ARG A 38 -9.37 -6.58 -20.54
CA ARG A 38 -9.72 -7.24 -19.28
C ARG A 38 -9.03 -8.59 -19.12
N ALA A 39 -8.97 -9.39 -20.18
CA ALA A 39 -8.32 -10.69 -20.17
C ALA A 39 -6.81 -10.56 -19.92
N HIS A 40 -6.15 -9.59 -20.57
CA HIS A 40 -4.74 -9.28 -20.33
C HIS A 40 -4.50 -8.73 -18.92
N SER A 41 -5.37 -7.86 -18.40
CA SER A 41 -5.32 -7.42 -17.00
C SER A 41 -5.36 -8.60 -16.04
N LYS A 42 -6.27 -9.55 -16.28
CA LYS A 42 -6.40 -10.74 -15.44
C LYS A 42 -5.19 -11.66 -15.57
N ARG A 43 -4.64 -11.80 -16.78
CA ARG A 43 -3.44 -12.61 -17.02
C ARG A 43 -2.21 -12.00 -16.36
N PHE A 44 -2.07 -10.68 -16.41
CA PHE A 44 -1.04 -9.93 -15.68
C PHE A 44 -1.12 -10.21 -14.17
N GLN A 45 -2.31 -10.15 -13.57
CA GLN A 45 -2.46 -10.46 -12.14
C GLN A 45 -1.98 -11.88 -11.78
N LEU A 46 -2.11 -12.84 -12.70
CA LEU A 46 -1.73 -14.23 -12.47
C LEU A 46 -0.24 -14.52 -12.78
N ARG A 47 0.33 -13.86 -13.79
CA ARG A 47 1.69 -14.15 -14.28
C ARG A 47 2.74 -13.08 -13.98
N GLN A 48 2.31 -11.84 -13.80
CA GLN A 48 3.18 -10.67 -13.66
C GLN A 48 4.11 -10.46 -14.88
N GLU A 49 3.64 -10.79 -16.08
CA GLU A 49 4.37 -10.59 -17.33
C GLU A 49 4.13 -9.19 -17.92
N PRO A 50 5.17 -8.36 -18.18
CA PRO A 50 5.02 -6.98 -18.66
C PRO A 50 4.22 -6.84 -19.96
N ASP A 51 4.30 -7.83 -20.83
CA ASP A 51 3.59 -7.83 -22.12
C ASP A 51 2.07 -7.79 -21.93
N ASP A 52 1.55 -8.31 -20.83
CA ASP A 52 0.12 -8.27 -20.55
C ASP A 52 -0.37 -6.87 -20.18
N ILE A 53 0.36 -6.15 -19.34
CA ILE A 53 -0.02 -4.77 -19.00
C ILE A 53 0.19 -3.83 -20.19
N HIS A 54 1.19 -4.10 -21.05
CA HIS A 54 1.36 -3.39 -22.32
C HIS A 54 0.17 -3.57 -23.25
N LYS A 55 -0.30 -4.81 -23.43
CA LYS A 55 -1.47 -5.12 -24.25
C LYS A 55 -2.76 -4.55 -23.67
N GLU A 56 -2.93 -4.59 -22.35
CA GLU A 56 -4.07 -3.92 -21.70
C GLU A 56 -4.11 -2.44 -22.07
N ILE A 57 -2.99 -1.72 -21.90
CA ILE A 57 -2.91 -0.29 -22.22
C ILE A 57 -3.13 -0.05 -23.72
N GLU A 58 -2.56 -0.86 -24.60
CA GLU A 58 -2.74 -0.78 -26.05
C GLU A 58 -4.21 -0.91 -26.45
N TYR A 59 -4.89 -1.96 -25.98
CA TYR A 59 -6.29 -2.19 -26.30
C TYR A 59 -7.20 -1.12 -25.72
N ARG A 60 -6.97 -0.68 -24.48
CA ARG A 60 -7.77 0.40 -23.88
C ARG A 60 -7.54 1.74 -24.57
N SER A 61 -6.31 2.03 -25.00
CA SER A 61 -6.00 3.23 -25.77
C SER A 61 -6.73 3.22 -27.11
N THR A 62 -6.81 2.05 -27.75
CA THR A 62 -7.59 1.87 -28.98
C THR A 62 -9.10 2.01 -28.72
N VAL A 63 -9.61 1.51 -27.59
CA VAL A 63 -11.01 1.73 -27.21
C VAL A 63 -11.29 3.23 -27.02
N LEU A 64 -10.39 3.96 -26.37
CA LEU A 64 -10.52 5.39 -26.15
C LEU A 64 -10.59 6.14 -27.49
N THR A 65 -9.71 5.85 -28.45
CA THR A 65 -9.73 6.52 -29.77
C THR A 65 -10.98 6.23 -30.60
N LEU A 66 -11.63 5.08 -30.37
CA LEU A 66 -12.88 4.70 -31.03
C LEU A 66 -14.13 5.21 -30.29
N THR A 67 -13.98 5.80 -29.11
CA THR A 67 -15.08 6.22 -28.25
C THR A 67 -15.33 7.72 -28.42
N PRO A 68 -16.50 8.14 -28.91
CA PRO A 68 -16.87 9.56 -29.00
C PRO A 68 -16.89 10.24 -27.63
N ASP A 69 -16.64 11.56 -27.60
CA ASP A 69 -16.58 12.36 -26.37
C ASP A 69 -17.91 12.36 -25.58
N ASP A 70 -19.04 12.18 -26.25
CA ASP A 70 -20.38 12.13 -25.65
C ASP A 70 -20.79 10.71 -25.22
N HIS A 71 -19.90 9.73 -25.37
CA HIS A 71 -20.24 8.33 -25.13
C HIS A 71 -20.28 8.01 -23.62
N PRO A 72 -21.34 7.34 -23.11
CA PRO A 72 -21.50 7.06 -21.68
C PRO A 72 -20.37 6.22 -21.04
N LEU A 73 -19.66 5.42 -21.84
CA LEU A 73 -18.52 4.60 -21.35
C LEU A 73 -17.16 5.32 -21.37
N LEU A 74 -17.11 6.57 -21.82
CA LEU A 74 -15.87 7.34 -21.86
C LEU A 74 -15.22 7.47 -20.46
N PRO A 75 -15.95 7.85 -19.40
CA PRO A 75 -15.33 8.04 -18.08
C PRO A 75 -14.77 6.73 -17.54
N PHE A 76 -15.51 5.63 -17.72
CA PHE A 76 -15.06 4.30 -17.37
C PHE A 76 -13.78 3.89 -18.10
N THR A 77 -13.69 4.17 -19.41
CA THR A 77 -12.50 3.83 -20.21
C THR A 77 -11.26 4.60 -19.75
N LEU A 78 -11.43 5.90 -19.45
CA LEU A 78 -10.38 6.76 -18.92
C LEU A 78 -9.91 6.30 -17.53
N SER A 79 -10.84 6.03 -16.61
CA SER A 79 -10.53 5.48 -15.28
C SER A 79 -9.73 4.19 -15.35
N GLU A 80 -10.12 3.29 -16.25
CA GLU A 80 -9.43 2.01 -16.42
C GLU A 80 -8.04 2.17 -17.07
N LEU A 81 -7.87 3.12 -17.99
CA LEU A 81 -6.55 3.48 -18.50
C LEU A 81 -5.66 4.02 -17.39
N GLY A 82 -6.20 4.91 -16.56
CA GLY A 82 -5.46 5.47 -15.42
C GLY A 82 -4.98 4.37 -14.46
N ARG A 83 -5.86 3.41 -14.16
CA ARG A 83 -5.50 2.24 -13.35
C ARG A 83 -4.44 1.36 -14.00
N ALA A 84 -4.56 1.05 -15.30
CA ALA A 84 -3.58 0.24 -16.01
C ALA A 84 -2.18 0.88 -16.04
N HIS A 85 -2.13 2.20 -16.28
CA HIS A 85 -0.89 2.97 -16.17
C HIS A 85 -0.32 2.93 -14.75
N SER A 86 -1.15 3.12 -13.71
CA SER A 86 -0.70 2.99 -12.32
C SER A 86 -0.16 1.58 -12.01
N THR A 87 -0.82 0.52 -12.48
CA THR A 87 -0.31 -0.85 -12.35
C THR A 87 1.06 -1.02 -13.02
N ARG A 88 1.24 -0.48 -14.23
CA ARG A 88 2.55 -0.52 -14.91
C ARG A 88 3.61 0.31 -14.18
N PHE A 89 3.25 1.46 -13.61
CA PHE A 89 4.14 2.25 -12.76
C PHE A 89 4.65 1.46 -11.56
N HIS A 90 3.80 0.68 -10.89
CA HIS A 90 4.26 -0.15 -9.77
C HIS A 90 5.27 -1.22 -10.20
N PHE A 91 5.07 -1.78 -11.39
CA PHE A 91 5.90 -2.87 -11.89
C PHE A 91 7.22 -2.38 -12.50
N LEU A 92 7.21 -1.26 -13.23
CA LEU A 92 8.37 -0.75 -13.98
C LEU A 92 8.99 0.51 -13.37
N HIS A 93 8.35 1.12 -12.38
CA HIS A 93 8.77 2.38 -11.74
C HIS A 93 8.97 3.56 -12.70
N ASN A 94 8.25 3.57 -13.83
CA ASN A 94 8.31 4.64 -14.81
C ASN A 94 7.38 5.81 -14.44
N MET A 95 7.94 6.98 -14.10
CA MET A 95 7.15 8.15 -13.69
C MET A 95 6.15 8.62 -14.75
N ASP A 96 6.43 8.44 -16.05
CA ASP A 96 5.50 8.81 -17.13
C ASP A 96 4.16 8.07 -17.02
N ASP A 97 4.18 6.85 -16.49
CA ASP A 97 2.95 6.08 -16.24
C ASP A 97 2.14 6.66 -15.09
N ASN A 98 2.78 7.14 -14.02
CA ASN A 98 2.06 7.79 -12.94
C ASN A 98 1.44 9.12 -13.38
N GLU A 99 2.15 9.90 -14.21
CA GLU A 99 1.59 11.11 -14.82
C GLU A 99 0.39 10.80 -15.72
N LYS A 100 0.49 9.77 -16.57
CA LYS A 100 -0.65 9.29 -17.38
C LYS A 100 -1.82 8.80 -16.52
N ALA A 101 -1.55 8.16 -15.39
CA ALA A 101 -2.57 7.73 -14.45
C ALA A 101 -3.35 8.93 -13.88
N ILE A 102 -2.64 9.97 -13.44
CA ILE A 102 -3.23 11.22 -12.95
C ILE A 102 -4.02 11.93 -14.06
N GLU A 103 -3.45 12.04 -15.27
CA GLU A 103 -4.09 12.66 -16.43
C GLU A 103 -5.44 12.00 -16.74
N TYR A 104 -5.46 10.69 -16.99
CA TYR A 104 -6.69 10.00 -17.36
C TYR A 104 -7.73 9.97 -16.24
N ALA A 105 -7.33 9.76 -14.99
CA ALA A 105 -8.28 9.77 -13.88
C ALA A 105 -8.84 11.18 -13.60
N SER A 106 -8.05 12.24 -13.83
CA SER A 106 -8.53 13.62 -13.72
C SER A 106 -9.56 13.93 -14.80
N ILE A 107 -9.29 13.55 -16.06
CA ILE A 107 -10.24 13.72 -17.17
C ILE A 107 -11.51 12.91 -16.89
N ALA A 108 -11.40 11.65 -16.46
CA ALA A 108 -12.55 10.82 -16.12
C ALA A 108 -13.48 11.51 -15.10
N LEU A 109 -12.90 12.14 -14.07
CA LEU A 109 -13.62 12.84 -13.02
C LEU A 109 -14.45 14.03 -13.53
N GLU A 110 -14.07 14.66 -14.63
CA GLU A 110 -14.82 15.78 -15.22
C GLU A 110 -16.17 15.34 -15.81
N PHE A 111 -16.33 14.06 -16.14
CA PHE A 111 -17.53 13.51 -16.74
C PHE A 111 -18.42 12.72 -15.77
N ILE A 112 -17.92 12.40 -14.56
CA ILE A 112 -18.67 11.60 -13.59
C ILE A 112 -19.56 12.54 -12.75
N PRO A 113 -20.89 12.36 -12.76
CA PRO A 113 -21.79 13.16 -11.93
C PRO A 113 -21.54 12.98 -10.43
N GLU A 114 -21.81 14.01 -9.62
CA GLU A 114 -21.65 13.93 -8.15
C GLU A 114 -22.49 12.82 -7.49
N GLY A 115 -23.61 12.43 -8.10
CA GLY A 115 -24.46 11.35 -7.60
C GLY A 115 -24.06 9.94 -8.06
N ASP A 116 -22.96 9.80 -8.79
CA ASP A 116 -22.53 8.50 -9.32
C ASP A 116 -22.00 7.59 -8.18
N PRO A 117 -22.53 6.36 -8.03
CA PRO A 117 -22.08 5.42 -7.01
C PRO A 117 -20.59 5.06 -7.08
N ASP A 118 -19.95 5.14 -8.25
CA ASP A 118 -18.53 4.81 -8.43
C ASP A 118 -17.59 6.01 -8.20
N LEU A 119 -18.12 7.23 -8.03
CA LEU A 119 -17.32 8.44 -7.83
C LEU A 119 -16.37 8.35 -6.62
N PRO A 120 -16.78 7.83 -5.43
CA PRO A 120 -15.85 7.66 -4.29
C PRO A 120 -14.62 6.82 -4.64
N ARG A 121 -14.80 5.75 -5.43
CA ARG A 121 -13.71 4.88 -5.86
C ARG A 121 -12.76 5.60 -6.83
N GLN A 122 -13.30 6.43 -7.73
CA GLN A 122 -12.47 7.22 -8.65
C GLN A 122 -11.66 8.30 -7.94
N LEU A 123 -12.27 8.97 -6.95
CA LEU A 123 -11.59 9.93 -6.08
C LEU A 123 -10.40 9.28 -5.36
N VAL A 124 -10.60 8.11 -4.76
CA VAL A 124 -9.54 7.39 -4.05
C VAL A 124 -8.44 6.90 -4.99
N ASN A 125 -8.79 6.40 -6.18
CA ASN A 125 -7.76 6.04 -7.19
C ASN A 125 -6.89 7.24 -7.56
N LEU A 126 -7.51 8.40 -7.81
CA LEU A 126 -6.77 9.62 -8.11
C LEU A 126 -5.90 10.07 -6.92
N ALA A 127 -6.43 9.98 -5.70
CA ALA A 127 -5.68 10.28 -4.47
C ALA A 127 -4.43 9.40 -4.34
N VAL A 128 -4.58 8.10 -4.59
CA VAL A 128 -3.50 7.12 -4.57
C VAL A 128 -2.43 7.47 -5.62
N PHE A 129 -2.81 7.93 -6.81
CA PHE A 129 -1.84 8.34 -7.84
C PHE A 129 -1.05 9.59 -7.41
N TYR A 130 -1.72 10.59 -6.83
CA TYR A 130 -1.06 11.76 -6.24
C TYR A 130 -0.12 11.37 -5.08
N LYS A 131 -0.54 10.44 -4.23
CA LYS A 131 0.31 9.92 -3.14
C LYS A 131 1.60 9.29 -3.68
N TYR A 132 1.53 8.48 -4.73
CA TYR A 132 2.73 7.91 -5.35
C TYR A 132 3.66 8.98 -5.93
N ARG A 133 3.10 10.00 -6.57
CA ARG A 133 3.92 11.12 -7.06
C ARG A 133 4.59 11.87 -5.92
N PHE A 134 3.86 12.12 -4.83
CA PHE A 134 4.42 12.71 -3.62
C PHE A 134 5.54 11.86 -3.02
N GLU A 135 5.38 10.54 -2.93
CA GLU A 135 6.44 9.66 -2.40
C GLU A 135 7.74 9.76 -3.22
N ARG A 136 7.64 10.03 -4.53
CA ARG A 136 8.78 10.12 -5.44
C ARG A 136 9.39 11.52 -5.51
N LEU A 137 8.55 12.56 -5.60
CA LEU A 137 8.98 13.94 -5.84
C LEU A 137 8.97 14.79 -4.57
N GLY A 138 8.14 14.44 -3.60
CA GLY A 138 8.04 15.12 -2.32
C GLY A 138 7.26 16.43 -2.34
N GLU A 139 6.46 16.66 -3.38
CA GLU A 139 5.67 17.88 -3.57
C GLU A 139 4.45 17.91 -2.64
N LEU A 140 4.39 18.89 -1.73
CA LEU A 140 3.33 18.97 -0.72
C LEU A 140 1.93 19.20 -1.31
N THR A 141 1.86 19.77 -2.52
CA THR A 141 0.60 19.95 -3.24
C THR A 141 -0.05 18.61 -3.58
N ASP A 142 0.75 17.58 -3.85
CA ASP A 142 0.25 16.25 -4.21
C ASP A 142 -0.35 15.52 -3.01
N ILE A 143 0.33 15.51 -1.86
CA ILE A 143 -0.25 14.91 -0.65
C ILE A 143 -1.47 15.70 -0.16
N GLY A 144 -1.51 17.02 -0.39
CA GLY A 144 -2.68 17.85 -0.14
C GLY A 144 -3.89 17.41 -1.00
N LYS A 145 -3.68 17.20 -2.30
CA LYS A 145 -4.72 16.69 -3.21
C LYS A 145 -5.18 15.27 -2.85
N ALA A 146 -4.25 14.40 -2.46
CA ALA A 146 -4.60 13.04 -2.02
C ALA A 146 -5.59 13.08 -0.83
N ILE A 147 -5.25 13.86 0.21
CA ILE A 147 -6.10 14.06 1.38
C ILE A 147 -7.46 14.68 0.99
N GLU A 148 -7.47 15.67 0.10
CA GLU A 148 -8.71 16.30 -0.37
C GLU A 148 -9.66 15.29 -1.02
N TYR A 149 -9.16 14.47 -1.95
CA TYR A 149 -9.97 13.48 -2.64
C TYR A 149 -10.40 12.32 -1.73
N GLU A 150 -9.53 11.86 -0.82
CA GLU A 150 -9.86 10.85 0.19
C GLU A 150 -10.95 11.33 1.16
N LEU A 151 -10.88 12.58 1.61
CA LEU A 151 -11.93 13.20 2.44
C LEU A 151 -13.27 13.27 1.71
N ARG A 152 -13.26 13.65 0.43
CA ARG A 152 -14.46 13.67 -0.40
C ARG A 152 -15.06 12.26 -0.54
N ALA A 153 -14.24 11.25 -0.82
CA ALA A 153 -14.71 9.86 -0.91
C ALA A 153 -15.34 9.39 0.41
N VAL A 154 -14.68 9.61 1.54
CA VAL A 154 -15.23 9.25 2.87
C VAL A 154 -16.54 9.98 3.17
N ALA A 155 -16.67 11.25 2.78
CA ALA A 155 -17.89 12.03 3.03
C ALA A 155 -19.08 11.57 2.18
N MET A 156 -18.82 11.04 0.98
CA MET A 156 -19.85 10.61 0.04
C MET A 156 -20.41 9.22 0.35
N THR A 157 -19.68 8.42 1.12
CA THR A 157 -20.06 7.03 1.30
C THR A 157 -20.76 6.77 2.63
N PRO A 158 -21.86 5.98 2.63
CA PRO A 158 -22.49 5.49 3.84
C PRO A 158 -21.53 4.79 4.80
N LYS A 159 -21.82 4.89 6.10
CA LYS A 159 -20.98 4.30 7.17
C LYS A 159 -20.99 2.78 7.19
N ASP A 160 -22.01 2.16 6.63
CA ASP A 160 -22.22 0.72 6.52
C ASP A 160 -21.69 0.13 5.21
N ASP A 161 -21.10 0.97 4.34
CA ASP A 161 -20.46 0.52 3.11
C ASP A 161 -19.16 -0.22 3.43
N PRO A 162 -18.91 -1.39 2.81
CA PRO A 162 -17.68 -2.17 3.05
C PRO A 162 -16.39 -1.42 2.69
N ASP A 163 -16.43 -0.48 1.73
CA ASP A 163 -15.26 0.24 1.25
C ASP A 163 -14.83 1.37 2.20
N VAL A 164 -15.69 1.79 3.15
CA VAL A 164 -15.39 2.91 4.06
C VAL A 164 -14.13 2.67 4.89
N ALA A 165 -13.89 1.41 5.28
CA ALA A 165 -12.69 1.04 6.03
C ALA A 165 -11.41 1.21 5.20
N GLU A 166 -11.49 0.99 3.89
CA GLU A 166 -10.36 1.19 2.98
C GLU A 166 -10.03 2.66 2.78
N TRP A 167 -11.04 3.51 2.58
CA TRP A 167 -10.78 4.94 2.40
C TRP A 167 -10.27 5.61 3.66
N LEU A 168 -10.77 5.21 4.84
CA LEU A 168 -10.24 5.67 6.12
C LEU A 168 -8.77 5.25 6.29
N ALA A 169 -8.41 4.02 5.89
CA ALA A 169 -7.02 3.57 5.95
C ALA A 169 -6.12 4.42 5.04
N ASN A 170 -6.55 4.69 3.80
CA ASN A 170 -5.82 5.53 2.86
C ASN A 170 -5.64 6.96 3.37
N LEU A 171 -6.70 7.56 3.91
CA LEU A 171 -6.66 8.90 4.50
C LEU A 171 -5.67 8.98 5.66
N GLY A 172 -5.67 7.98 6.55
CA GLY A 172 -4.73 7.92 7.65
C GLY A 172 -3.27 7.77 7.19
N ILE A 173 -3.01 6.97 6.14
CA ILE A 173 -1.68 6.86 5.52
C ILE A 173 -1.23 8.21 4.94
N SER A 174 -2.11 8.92 4.22
CA SER A 174 -1.80 10.21 3.62
C SER A 174 -1.46 11.27 4.67
N HIS A 175 -2.21 11.32 5.78
CA HIS A 175 -1.88 12.17 6.92
C HIS A 175 -0.54 11.80 7.56
N GLY A 176 -0.25 10.50 7.75
CA GLY A 176 1.04 10.05 8.27
C GLY A 176 2.22 10.42 7.36
N TYR A 177 2.03 10.38 6.05
CA TYR A 177 3.01 10.87 5.08
C TYR A 177 3.24 12.38 5.18
N ARG A 178 2.17 13.17 5.30
CA ARG A 178 2.29 14.62 5.46
C ARG A 178 2.96 14.99 6.79
N PHE A 179 2.63 14.30 7.88
CA PHE A 179 3.32 14.43 9.17
C PHE A 179 4.82 14.17 9.03
N ARG A 180 5.24 13.07 8.41
CA ARG A 180 6.68 12.77 8.27
C ARG A 180 7.45 13.82 7.46
N ARG A 181 6.77 14.65 6.67
CA ARG A 181 7.41 15.75 5.94
C ARG A 181 7.36 17.09 6.66
N LEU A 182 6.24 17.43 7.31
CA LEU A 182 6.04 18.74 7.93
C LEU A 182 6.28 18.74 9.45
N GLY A 183 6.10 17.59 10.10
CA GLY A 183 6.18 17.42 11.54
C GLY A 183 4.99 18.03 12.30
N GLU A 184 3.86 18.27 11.63
CA GLU A 184 2.65 18.87 12.19
C GLU A 184 1.88 17.87 13.07
N PRO A 185 1.76 18.10 14.39
CA PRO A 185 1.12 17.13 15.30
C PRO A 185 -0.32 16.79 14.94
N SER A 186 -1.06 17.74 14.37
CA SER A 186 -2.45 17.52 13.95
C SER A 186 -2.55 16.46 12.85
N ASP A 187 -1.58 16.38 11.94
CA ASP A 187 -1.55 15.32 10.92
C ASP A 187 -1.32 13.95 11.54
N LEU A 188 -0.48 13.86 12.55
CA LEU A 188 -0.23 12.61 13.24
C LEU A 188 -1.46 12.13 14.03
N GLU A 189 -2.15 13.06 14.69
CA GLU A 189 -3.41 12.78 15.39
C GLU A 189 -4.47 12.27 14.42
N GLN A 190 -4.63 12.93 13.25
CA GLN A 190 -5.55 12.49 12.20
C GLN A 190 -5.15 11.12 11.62
N ALA A 191 -3.85 10.86 11.42
CA ALA A 191 -3.37 9.56 10.96
C ALA A 191 -3.81 8.43 11.91
N ILE A 192 -3.56 8.59 13.21
CA ILE A 192 -3.95 7.63 14.25
C ILE A 192 -5.47 7.49 14.31
N GLU A 193 -6.22 8.59 14.27
CA GLU A 193 -7.69 8.57 14.31
C GLU A 193 -8.27 7.75 13.16
N TYR A 194 -7.89 8.06 11.91
CA TYR A 194 -8.44 7.39 10.73
C TYR A 194 -7.99 5.93 10.62
N GLN A 195 -6.72 5.63 10.92
CA GLN A 195 -6.24 4.24 10.94
C GLN A 195 -6.92 3.41 12.04
N SER A 196 -7.17 3.99 13.22
CA SER A 196 -7.89 3.29 14.29
C SER A 196 -9.34 3.00 13.90
N ARG A 197 -10.01 3.97 13.26
CA ARG A 197 -11.38 3.77 12.73
C ARG A 197 -11.42 2.73 11.62
N ALA A 198 -10.46 2.75 10.70
CA ALA A 198 -10.34 1.74 9.66
C ALA A 198 -10.17 0.34 10.28
N LEU A 199 -9.26 0.21 11.24
CA LEU A 199 -9.00 -1.05 11.95
C LEU A 199 -10.26 -1.58 12.65
N ALA A 200 -11.02 -0.72 13.33
CA ALA A 200 -12.25 -1.10 14.02
C ALA A 200 -13.36 -1.62 13.08
N LEU A 201 -13.33 -1.23 11.81
CA LEU A 201 -14.27 -1.68 10.77
C LEU A 201 -13.73 -2.86 9.95
N THR A 202 -12.50 -3.32 10.23
CA THR A 202 -11.86 -4.40 9.49
C THR A 202 -12.24 -5.76 10.11
N PRO A 203 -12.83 -6.70 9.34
CA PRO A 203 -13.00 -8.08 9.80
C PRO A 203 -11.67 -8.75 10.11
N ASP A 204 -11.66 -9.68 11.07
CA ASP A 204 -10.45 -10.39 11.50
C ASP A 204 -9.82 -11.25 10.39
N ASP A 205 -10.61 -11.68 9.40
CA ASP A 205 -10.19 -12.48 8.25
C ASP A 205 -9.84 -11.66 7.01
N HIS A 206 -9.87 -10.32 7.12
CA HIS A 206 -9.60 -9.44 6.00
C HIS A 206 -8.11 -9.45 5.61
N SER A 207 -7.81 -9.65 4.33
CA SER A 207 -6.43 -9.77 3.82
C SER A 207 -5.54 -8.56 4.11
N GLY A 208 -6.12 -7.36 4.15
CA GLY A 208 -5.41 -6.11 4.48
C GLY A 208 -5.26 -5.80 5.98
N LEU A 209 -5.68 -6.69 6.89
CA LEU A 209 -5.64 -6.44 8.33
C LEU A 209 -4.21 -6.24 8.84
N SER A 210 -3.26 -7.07 8.38
CA SER A 210 -1.83 -6.94 8.74
C SER A 210 -1.27 -5.57 8.38
N SER A 211 -1.53 -5.09 7.15
CA SER A 211 -1.06 -3.78 6.69
C SER A 211 -1.71 -2.63 7.46
N ARG A 212 -2.99 -2.73 7.83
CA ARG A 212 -3.67 -1.69 8.64
C ARG A 212 -3.07 -1.60 10.05
N LEU A 213 -2.76 -2.74 10.66
CA LEU A 213 -2.07 -2.82 11.95
C LEU A 213 -0.66 -2.23 11.89
N ASP A 214 0.15 -2.59 10.89
CA ASP A 214 1.52 -2.07 10.75
C ASP A 214 1.54 -0.55 10.55
N ASN A 215 0.62 -0.01 9.73
CA ASN A 215 0.48 1.43 9.53
C ASN A 215 0.09 2.18 10.82
N LEU A 216 -0.83 1.61 11.62
CA LEU A 216 -1.18 2.18 12.92
C LEU A 216 0.02 2.14 13.89
N GLY A 217 0.76 1.03 13.89
CA GLY A 217 1.98 0.90 14.67
C GLY A 217 3.05 1.92 14.28
N LEU A 218 3.21 2.20 12.97
CA LEU A 218 4.07 3.27 12.48
C LEU A 218 3.67 4.65 13.00
N SER A 219 2.38 4.99 12.98
CA SER A 219 1.90 6.28 13.49
C SER A 219 2.10 6.41 15.01
N TYR A 220 1.94 5.33 15.79
CA TYR A 220 2.31 5.35 17.21
C TYR A 220 3.82 5.49 17.44
N LYS A 221 4.66 4.84 16.63
CA LYS A 221 6.12 5.02 16.67
C LYS A 221 6.51 6.46 16.38
N ASP A 222 5.91 7.06 15.35
CA ASP A 222 6.11 8.45 14.98
C ASP A 222 5.69 9.40 16.13
N ARG A 223 4.60 9.07 16.85
CA ARG A 223 4.17 9.84 18.04
C ARG A 223 5.13 9.70 19.20
N PHE A 224 5.63 8.50 19.45
CA PHE A 224 6.70 8.27 20.42
C PHE A 224 7.94 9.10 20.08
N GLN A 225 8.39 9.11 18.82
CA GLN A 225 9.58 9.87 18.42
C GLN A 225 9.42 11.37 18.68
N ARG A 226 8.19 11.88 18.57
CA ARG A 226 7.88 13.29 18.81
C ARG A 226 7.70 13.63 20.29
N LEU A 227 6.98 12.81 21.05
CA LEU A 227 6.57 13.12 22.43
C LEU A 227 7.40 12.41 23.50
N GLY A 228 8.04 11.28 23.16
CA GLY A 228 8.83 10.47 24.07
C GLY A 228 8.03 9.60 25.04
N GLU A 229 6.71 9.49 24.86
CA GLU A 229 5.83 8.73 25.76
C GLU A 229 5.97 7.23 25.53
N LEU A 230 6.54 6.50 26.49
CA LEU A 230 6.79 5.05 26.37
C LEU A 230 5.54 4.23 26.00
N ARG A 231 4.36 4.67 26.43
CA ARG A 231 3.08 4.02 26.07
C ARG A 231 2.85 3.98 24.57
N ASP A 232 3.28 5.00 23.83
CA ASP A 232 3.15 5.03 22.37
C ASP A 232 4.09 4.02 21.72
N LEU A 233 5.29 3.84 22.26
CA LEU A 233 6.22 2.82 21.77
C LEU A 233 5.70 1.41 22.06
N GLU A 234 5.12 1.19 23.24
CA GLU A 234 4.47 -0.08 23.59
C GLU A 234 3.32 -0.38 22.63
N GLN A 235 2.49 0.61 22.33
CA GLN A 235 1.37 0.48 21.40
C GLN A 235 1.85 0.20 19.97
N ALA A 236 2.91 0.88 19.52
CA ALA A 236 3.53 0.64 18.22
C ALA A 236 3.98 -0.82 18.07
N MET A 237 4.69 -1.32 19.09
CA MET A 237 5.17 -2.70 19.13
C MET A 237 4.04 -3.72 19.18
N GLU A 238 2.97 -3.45 19.93
CA GLU A 238 1.79 -4.33 19.99
C GLU A 238 1.16 -4.49 18.60
N TYR A 239 0.90 -3.38 17.91
CA TYR A 239 0.30 -3.42 16.58
C TYR A 239 1.21 -4.06 15.54
N GLN A 240 2.51 -3.74 15.54
CA GLN A 240 3.48 -4.35 14.63
C GLN A 240 3.65 -5.85 14.87
N THR A 241 3.57 -6.29 16.12
CA THR A 241 3.61 -7.72 16.47
C THR A 241 2.37 -8.45 15.95
N ARG A 242 1.19 -7.86 16.14
CA ARG A 242 -0.07 -8.42 15.59
C ARG A 242 -0.07 -8.44 14.07
N ALA A 243 0.45 -7.39 13.43
CA ALA A 243 0.61 -7.33 11.98
C ALA A 243 1.47 -8.51 11.49
N LEU A 244 2.65 -8.69 12.10
CA LEU A 244 3.58 -9.76 11.74
C LEU A 244 2.97 -11.16 11.93
N ALA A 245 2.19 -11.37 12.99
CA ALA A 245 1.53 -12.66 13.24
C ALA A 245 0.50 -13.03 12.16
N LEU A 246 -0.06 -12.03 11.47
CA LEU A 246 -1.05 -12.20 10.41
C LEU A 246 -0.44 -12.20 9.00
N THR A 247 0.82 -11.81 8.86
CA THR A 247 1.51 -11.76 7.56
C THR A 247 1.95 -13.17 7.16
N PRO A 248 1.50 -13.71 6.00
CA PRO A 248 1.94 -15.01 5.52
C PRO A 248 3.43 -15.06 5.18
N ASP A 249 4.03 -16.24 5.28
CA ASP A 249 5.40 -16.47 4.82
C ASP A 249 5.53 -16.15 3.32
N GLY A 250 6.54 -15.38 2.95
CA GLY A 250 6.76 -14.93 1.57
C GLY A 250 5.92 -13.72 1.12
N ASP A 251 5.18 -13.08 2.02
CA ASP A 251 4.52 -11.79 1.73
C ASP A 251 5.56 -10.69 1.47
N PRO A 252 5.45 -9.90 0.38
CA PRO A 252 6.37 -8.80 0.09
C PRO A 252 6.50 -7.75 1.21
N HIS A 253 5.47 -7.59 2.05
CA HIS A 253 5.45 -6.65 3.17
C HIS A 253 6.04 -7.22 4.47
N LEU A 254 6.40 -8.52 4.50
CA LEU A 254 6.98 -9.18 5.66
C LEU A 254 8.29 -8.50 6.10
N ALA A 255 9.20 -8.28 5.16
CA ALA A 255 10.49 -7.65 5.45
C ALA A 255 10.34 -6.22 5.99
N GLN A 256 9.36 -5.46 5.48
CA GLN A 256 9.06 -4.11 5.96
C GLN A 256 8.52 -4.15 7.39
N SER A 257 7.56 -5.04 7.66
CA SER A 257 6.95 -5.21 9.00
C SER A 257 7.99 -5.61 10.05
N LEU A 258 8.88 -6.56 9.70
CA LEU A 258 10.00 -6.97 10.54
C LEU A 258 10.97 -5.82 10.82
N GLY A 259 11.31 -5.02 9.80
CA GLY A 259 12.17 -3.85 9.96
C GLY A 259 11.56 -2.79 10.87
N ASN A 260 10.25 -2.52 10.72
CA ASN A 260 9.51 -1.58 11.57
C ASN A 260 9.54 -2.02 13.04
N LEU A 261 9.24 -3.29 13.29
CA LEU A 261 9.26 -3.87 14.62
C LEU A 261 10.67 -3.87 15.22
N GLY A 262 11.69 -4.21 14.43
CA GLY A 262 13.10 -4.14 14.81
C GLY A 262 13.51 -2.75 15.28
N VAL A 263 13.14 -1.71 14.54
CA VAL A 263 13.40 -0.31 14.93
C VAL A 263 12.70 0.04 16.26
N SER A 264 11.43 -0.34 16.44
CA SER A 264 10.70 -0.08 17.69
C SER A 264 11.37 -0.76 18.90
N TYR A 265 11.79 -2.02 18.75
CA TYR A 265 12.52 -2.72 19.80
C TYR A 265 13.88 -2.08 20.12
N SER A 266 14.61 -1.66 19.09
CA SER A 266 15.89 -0.97 19.23
C SER A 266 15.76 0.31 20.05
N ILE A 267 14.77 1.14 19.71
CA ILE A 267 14.44 2.37 20.44
C ILE A 267 14.11 2.07 21.91
N ARG A 268 13.35 1.00 22.17
CA ARG A 268 12.98 0.60 23.54
C ARG A 268 14.21 0.19 24.36
N PHE A 269 15.10 -0.60 23.78
CA PHE A 269 16.33 -1.03 24.44
C PHE A 269 17.24 0.15 24.78
N GLU A 270 17.43 1.08 23.84
CA GLU A 270 18.19 2.32 24.09
C GLU A 270 17.59 3.11 25.26
N ARG A 271 16.26 3.25 25.31
CA ARG A 271 15.61 4.01 26.39
C ARG A 271 15.75 3.35 27.75
N LEU A 272 15.54 2.04 27.84
CA LEU A 272 15.74 1.31 29.10
C LEU A 272 17.21 1.36 29.54
N ALA A 273 18.16 1.18 28.60
CA ALA A 273 19.58 1.30 28.90
C ALA A 273 19.98 2.72 29.36
N ARG A 274 19.39 3.78 28.78
CA ARG A 274 19.60 5.17 29.22
C ARG A 274 19.02 5.41 30.61
N LEU A 275 17.85 4.86 30.91
CA LEU A 275 17.24 4.94 32.26
C LEU A 275 18.10 4.23 33.31
N ASP A 276 18.73 3.11 32.95
CA ASP A 276 19.57 2.33 33.87
C ASP A 276 21.02 2.82 33.97
N ARG A 277 21.59 3.50 32.95
CA ARG A 277 23.04 3.79 32.87
C ARG A 277 23.46 5.22 32.55
N GLY A 278 22.56 6.16 32.25
CA GLY A 278 22.90 7.59 32.13
C GLY A 278 23.94 8.00 31.07
N GLY A 279 24.11 7.23 29.98
CA GLY A 279 25.10 7.51 28.92
C GLY A 279 24.52 7.65 27.51
N ASP A 280 25.18 8.45 26.67
CA ASP A 280 24.85 8.70 25.25
C ASP A 280 25.37 7.57 24.33
N PHE A 281 24.53 7.18 23.35
CA PHE A 281 24.88 6.31 22.22
C PHE A 281 24.15 6.81 20.96
N VAL A 282 24.80 6.65 19.79
CA VAL A 282 24.38 7.19 18.47
C VAL A 282 24.52 6.11 17.38
N ASP A 283 23.71 6.30 16.34
CA ASP A 283 23.58 5.62 15.03
C ASP A 283 23.04 4.17 15.01
N VAL A 284 21.81 4.08 14.49
CA VAL A 284 21.05 2.85 14.25
C VAL A 284 21.08 2.56 12.75
N VAL A 285 21.63 1.41 12.36
CA VAL A 285 21.55 0.93 10.97
C VAL A 285 20.80 -0.40 10.94
N ALA A 286 19.59 -0.36 10.37
CA ALA A 286 18.81 -1.56 10.12
C ALA A 286 19.26 -2.23 8.81
N TYR A 287 19.57 -3.52 8.88
CA TYR A 287 19.91 -4.38 7.77
C TYR A 287 18.91 -5.54 7.70
N ASN A 288 18.33 -5.79 6.52
CA ASN A 288 17.62 -7.05 6.28
C ASN A 288 18.66 -8.12 5.98
N ALA A 289 18.89 -9.04 6.91
CA ALA A 289 19.92 -10.08 6.80
C ALA A 289 19.41 -11.29 5.99
N GLU A 290 18.15 -11.66 6.17
CA GLU A 290 17.44 -12.77 5.50
C GLU A 290 15.94 -12.39 5.33
N PRO A 291 15.16 -13.03 4.43
CA PRO A 291 13.74 -12.68 4.21
C PRO A 291 12.87 -12.72 5.48
N ASP A 292 13.25 -13.53 6.46
CA ASP A 292 12.48 -13.77 7.68
C ASP A 292 13.17 -13.21 8.95
N VAL A 293 14.27 -12.46 8.80
CA VAL A 293 15.05 -11.89 9.92
C VAL A 293 15.49 -10.46 9.61
N ALA A 294 14.98 -9.50 10.39
CA ALA A 294 15.51 -8.14 10.44
C ALA A 294 16.65 -8.06 11.46
N CYS A 295 17.76 -7.43 11.08
CA CYS A 295 18.93 -7.22 11.91
C CYS A 295 19.09 -5.71 12.15
N VAL A 296 19.16 -5.28 13.41
CA VAL A 296 19.49 -3.89 13.74
C VAL A 296 20.84 -3.87 14.42
N LEU A 297 21.82 -3.23 13.77
CA LEU A 297 23.19 -3.13 14.25
C LEU A 297 23.37 -1.88 15.13
N PHE A 298 24.12 -2.07 16.21
CA PHE A 298 24.67 -1.05 17.09
C PHE A 298 26.19 -1.25 17.18
N ASP A 299 26.95 -0.21 17.59
CA ASP A 299 28.42 -0.27 17.74
C ASP A 299 28.92 -1.48 18.54
N HIS A 300 28.10 -1.99 19.49
CA HIS A 300 28.45 -3.14 20.31
C HIS A 300 27.36 -4.22 20.41
N TRP A 301 26.18 -4.07 19.81
CA TRP A 301 25.10 -5.06 19.91
C TRP A 301 24.39 -5.29 18.57
N VAL A 302 23.66 -6.39 18.45
CA VAL A 302 22.78 -6.71 17.33
C VAL A 302 21.43 -7.15 17.87
N VAL A 303 20.35 -6.57 17.36
CA VAL A 303 18.99 -7.06 17.58
C VAL A 303 18.55 -7.83 16.34
N LEU A 304 18.30 -9.14 16.51
CA LEU A 304 17.73 -10.00 15.48
C LEU A 304 16.25 -10.18 15.78
N VAL A 305 15.38 -9.69 14.90
CA VAL A 305 13.94 -9.91 14.94
C VAL A 305 13.60 -10.92 13.86
N GLY A 306 13.30 -12.15 14.27
CA GLY A 306 12.75 -13.17 13.39
C GLY A 306 11.26 -13.41 13.67
N VAL A 307 10.59 -14.07 12.72
CA VAL A 307 9.15 -14.41 12.79
C VAL A 307 8.78 -15.19 14.08
N GLU A 308 9.67 -16.05 14.57
CA GLU A 308 9.40 -16.88 15.75
C GLU A 308 10.00 -16.36 17.05
N ARG A 309 11.13 -15.65 16.99
CA ARG A 309 11.89 -15.20 18.18
C ARG A 309 12.68 -13.94 17.92
N MET A 310 12.74 -13.09 18.93
CA MET A 310 13.68 -11.99 19.02
C MET A 310 14.93 -12.42 19.79
N ARG A 311 16.12 -12.04 19.33
CA ARG A 311 17.41 -12.25 20.02
C ARG A 311 18.21 -10.96 20.04
N VAL A 312 18.92 -10.70 21.13
CA VAL A 312 19.89 -9.60 21.26
C VAL A 312 21.26 -10.21 21.51
N ALA A 313 22.28 -9.81 20.76
CA ALA A 313 23.65 -10.33 20.85
C ALA A 313 24.68 -9.20 20.98
N TYR A 314 25.73 -9.38 21.79
CA TYR A 314 26.86 -8.43 21.91
C TYR A 314 27.95 -8.74 20.88
N LEU A 315 28.46 -7.71 20.18
CA LEU A 315 29.55 -7.83 19.19
C LEU A 315 30.95 -7.87 19.83
N GLY A 316 31.06 -7.72 21.15
CA GLY A 316 32.33 -7.55 21.87
C GLY A 316 32.62 -8.59 22.95
N GLY A 317 32.42 -9.89 22.67
CA GLY A 317 32.86 -10.99 23.54
C GLY A 317 31.89 -11.39 24.66
N GLU A 318 31.66 -12.70 24.72
CA GLU A 318 30.66 -13.45 25.51
C GLU A 318 29.18 -13.10 25.22
N LEU A 319 28.46 -14.09 24.69
CA LEU A 319 27.00 -14.13 24.65
C LEU A 319 26.49 -14.01 26.09
N LEU A 320 26.08 -12.81 26.50
CA LEU A 320 25.16 -12.68 27.60
C LEU A 320 23.83 -13.25 27.11
N GLU A 321 23.45 -14.42 27.64
CA GLU A 321 22.08 -14.90 27.47
C GLU A 321 21.12 -13.77 27.88
N PRO A 322 20.04 -13.55 27.12
CA PRO A 322 19.08 -12.51 27.45
C PRO A 322 18.56 -12.75 28.88
N PRO A 323 18.31 -11.70 29.68
CA PRO A 323 17.62 -11.87 30.95
C PRO A 323 16.34 -12.66 30.69
N GLU A 324 16.10 -13.71 31.48
CA GLU A 324 14.97 -14.64 31.35
C GLU A 324 13.61 -13.90 31.31
N SER A 325 13.28 -13.40 30.13
CA SER A 325 11.93 -13.10 29.68
C SER A 325 11.92 -13.47 28.21
N SER A 326 11.98 -14.79 27.97
CA SER A 326 11.49 -15.34 26.73
C SER A 326 10.02 -14.93 26.64
N TYR A 327 9.72 -13.87 25.89
CA TYR A 327 8.35 -13.58 25.49
C TYR A 327 8.08 -14.44 24.26
N PRO A 328 7.37 -15.58 24.39
CA PRO A 328 6.88 -16.25 23.21
C PRO A 328 5.97 -15.28 22.46
N LEU A 329 6.24 -15.08 21.17
CA LEU A 329 5.22 -14.64 20.22
C LEU A 329 4.18 -15.76 20.19
N ARG A 330 3.23 -15.76 21.14
CA ARG A 330 2.19 -16.79 21.19
C ARG A 330 1.30 -16.63 19.98
N ARG A 331 1.37 -17.61 19.07
CA ARG A 331 0.23 -18.04 18.28
C ARG A 331 -0.69 -18.81 19.23
N GLU A 332 -1.89 -18.29 19.48
CA GLU A 332 -3.03 -19.11 19.88
C GLU A 332 -4.01 -19.20 18.71
#